data_AF-A0A0B2QY51-F1
#
_entry.id   AF-A0A0B2QY51-F1
#
_cell.length_a   1.000
_cell.length_b   1.000
_cell.length_c   1.000
_cell.angle_alpha   90.00
_cell.angle_beta   90.00
_cell.angle_gamma   90.00
#
_symmetry.space_group_name_H-M   'P 1'
#
loop_
_entity.id
_entity.type
_entity.pdbx_description
1 polymer ?
#
loop_
_entity_poly.entity_id
_entity_poly.type
_entity_poly.pdbx_seq_one_letter_code
_entity_poly.pdbx_strand_id
1 'polypeptide(L)'
;MINKETNLWARVYVPISACHYSKLLPLLVYFHGGGFCVGSAAWSCYHEFLTNLASKANCVILSVDYHLAPENRLPMAYDDGCNALMWVKREALNGSCVQKWWLSHCNMSSLFLAGDSAGANIAYNVATRMHMGSTSNTPLLSLKGVILIQPFFGGEERTFSEKHSLQPPNSALTLSVSDTYWRLALPLGATRDHSYCNLLADGSVKLRDLRLPSTMVCVAEMDILRDRNLEFSNALAKAGKRVETVVYKGVGHAFHVLHNYQLSHSRTQDMISHIRNFLNQ
;
A
#
# COMPACT_ATOMS: atom_id res chain seq x y z
N MET A 1 -19.59 4.40 0.22
CA MET A 1 -19.67 3.31 -0.78
C MET A 1 -19.02 3.79 -2.07
N ILE A 2 -18.10 3.00 -2.61
CA ILE A 2 -17.46 3.23 -3.92
C ILE A 2 -18.32 2.59 -5.02
N ASN A 3 -18.73 1.33 -4.81
CA ASN A 3 -19.67 0.62 -5.67
C ASN A 3 -20.64 -0.16 -4.77
N LYS A 4 -21.95 0.05 -4.97
CA LYS A 4 -22.99 -0.63 -4.18
C LYS A 4 -23.22 -2.07 -4.63
N GLU A 5 -23.08 -2.37 -5.91
CA GLU A 5 -23.33 -3.70 -6.48
C GLU A 5 -22.27 -4.71 -6.03
N THR A 6 -21.01 -4.26 -5.98
CA THR A 6 -19.89 -5.08 -5.51
C THR A 6 -19.63 -4.88 -4.02
N ASN A 7 -20.42 -4.10 -3.29
CA ASN A 7 -20.15 -3.72 -1.90
C ASN A 7 -18.75 -3.12 -1.64
N LEU A 8 -18.05 -2.61 -2.66
CA LEU A 8 -16.77 -1.94 -2.49
C LEU A 8 -16.97 -0.61 -1.76
N TRP A 9 -16.22 -0.38 -0.70
CA TRP A 9 -16.32 0.83 0.11
C TRP A 9 -14.97 1.28 0.64
N ALA A 10 -14.96 2.46 1.25
CA ALA A 10 -13.76 3.05 1.84
C ALA A 10 -14.14 3.95 3.01
N ARG A 11 -13.18 4.11 3.93
CA ARG A 11 -13.24 5.09 5.01
C ARG A 11 -12.37 6.29 4.67
N VAL A 12 -12.91 7.49 4.84
CA VAL A 12 -12.20 8.75 4.58
C VAL A 12 -11.74 9.35 5.91
N TYR A 13 -10.49 9.80 5.96
CA TYR A 13 -9.91 10.56 7.06
C TYR A 13 -9.54 11.95 6.58
N VAL A 14 -10.13 12.98 7.21
CA VAL A 14 -9.85 14.38 6.90
C VAL A 14 -9.27 15.04 8.15
N PRO A 15 -8.03 15.53 8.13
CA PRO A 15 -7.43 16.14 9.31
C PRO A 15 -8.09 17.50 9.59
N ILE A 16 -8.21 17.87 10.87
CA ILE A 16 -8.86 19.12 11.30
C ILE A 16 -8.20 20.35 10.65
N SER A 17 -6.88 20.30 10.40
CA SER A 17 -6.15 21.34 9.67
C SER A 17 -6.75 21.66 8.30
N ALA A 18 -7.34 20.68 7.61
CA ALA A 18 -8.01 20.89 6.32
C ALA A 18 -9.19 21.86 6.42
N CYS A 19 -9.84 21.94 7.59
CA CYS A 19 -10.99 22.81 7.83
C CYS A 19 -10.59 24.26 8.16
N HIS A 20 -9.33 24.49 8.56
CA HIS A 20 -8.86 25.81 9.00
C HIS A 20 -8.01 26.54 7.96
N TYR A 21 -7.37 25.83 7.04
CA TYR A 21 -6.48 26.40 6.04
C TYR A 21 -7.08 26.27 4.64
N SER A 22 -7.00 27.33 3.83
CA SER A 22 -7.42 27.32 2.42
C SER A 22 -6.51 26.50 1.50
N LYS A 23 -5.55 25.75 2.05
CA LYS A 23 -4.57 24.97 1.27
C LYS A 23 -5.08 23.55 1.05
N LEU A 24 -5.14 23.14 -0.22
CA LEU A 24 -5.44 21.76 -0.61
C LEU A 24 -4.34 20.80 -0.13
N LEU A 25 -4.74 19.64 0.38
CA LEU A 25 -3.86 18.62 0.96
C LEU A 25 -3.62 17.46 -0.02
N PRO A 26 -2.48 16.75 0.08
CA PRO A 26 -2.28 15.50 -0.65
C PRO A 26 -3.40 14.49 -0.38
N LEU A 27 -3.79 13.74 -1.41
CA LEU A 27 -4.71 12.60 -1.27
C LEU A 27 -3.90 11.31 -1.21
N LEU A 28 -4.02 10.56 -0.13
CA LEU A 28 -3.40 9.26 0.06
C LEU A 28 -4.47 8.16 -0.02
N VAL A 29 -4.41 7.30 -1.02
CA VAL A 29 -5.28 6.12 -1.11
C VAL A 29 -4.55 4.95 -0.46
N TYR A 30 -5.12 4.42 0.62
CA TYR A 30 -4.49 3.42 1.47
C TYR A 30 -5.16 2.05 1.31
N PHE A 31 -4.35 1.00 1.19
CA PHE A 31 -4.78 -0.39 1.16
C PHE A 31 -4.21 -1.10 2.40
N HIS A 32 -5.07 -1.71 3.20
CA HIS A 32 -4.65 -2.41 4.41
C HIS A 32 -3.93 -3.73 4.10
N GLY A 33 -3.03 -4.16 4.99
CA GLY A 33 -2.40 -5.48 4.96
C GLY A 33 -3.32 -6.62 5.42
N GLY A 34 -2.74 -7.81 5.61
CA GLY A 34 -3.46 -9.03 5.99
C GLY A 34 -3.42 -10.15 4.94
N GLY A 35 -2.34 -10.21 4.14
CA GLY A 35 -2.10 -11.32 3.23
C GLY A 35 -3.16 -11.50 2.14
N PHE A 36 -3.89 -10.44 1.79
CA PHE A 36 -5.08 -10.44 0.92
C PHE A 36 -6.29 -11.22 1.45
N CYS A 37 -6.20 -11.83 2.63
CA CYS A 37 -7.20 -12.76 3.14
C CYS A 37 -7.90 -12.28 4.40
N VAL A 38 -7.31 -11.34 5.13
CA VAL A 38 -7.87 -10.76 6.36
C VAL A 38 -7.62 -9.26 6.41
N GLY A 39 -8.28 -8.59 7.34
CA GLY A 39 -8.20 -7.15 7.50
C GLY A 39 -9.48 -6.45 7.07
N SER A 40 -9.58 -5.17 7.40
CA SER A 40 -10.62 -4.27 6.91
C SER A 40 -10.21 -2.83 7.18
N ALA A 41 -10.64 -1.91 6.32
CA ALA A 41 -10.57 -0.47 6.58
C ALA A 41 -11.35 -0.04 7.84
N ALA A 42 -12.23 -0.90 8.36
CA ALA A 42 -12.98 -0.67 9.59
C ALA A 42 -12.22 -1.01 10.89
N TRP A 43 -11.18 -1.85 10.82
CA TRP A 43 -10.49 -2.36 12.02
C TRP A 43 -9.86 -1.23 12.84
N SER A 44 -9.91 -1.38 14.17
CA SER A 44 -9.45 -0.37 15.12
C SER A 44 -7.97 -0.04 14.98
N CYS A 45 -7.12 -1.04 14.74
CA CYS A 45 -5.68 -0.85 14.56
C CYS A 45 -5.34 0.03 13.35
N TYR A 46 -6.00 -0.19 12.20
CA TYR A 46 -5.84 0.68 11.04
C TYR A 46 -6.47 2.05 11.29
N HIS A 47 -7.61 2.11 11.97
CA HIS A 47 -8.25 3.38 12.32
C HIS A 47 -7.33 4.28 13.17
N GLU A 48 -6.69 3.73 14.19
CA GLU A 48 -5.75 4.44 15.05
C GLU A 48 -4.56 4.95 14.25
N PHE A 49 -3.91 4.07 13.48
CA PHE A 49 -2.75 4.43 12.67
C PHE A 49 -3.09 5.51 11.63
N LEU A 50 -4.16 5.33 10.86
CA LEU A 50 -4.53 6.25 9.77
C LEU A 50 -5.06 7.59 10.27
N THR A 51 -5.72 7.63 11.43
CA THR A 51 -6.09 8.90 12.07
C THR A 51 -4.85 9.70 12.45
N ASN A 52 -3.87 9.04 13.06
CA ASN A 52 -2.59 9.66 13.45
C ASN A 52 -1.79 10.11 12.22
N LEU A 53 -1.75 9.29 11.17
CA LEU A 53 -1.08 9.58 9.92
C LEU A 53 -1.70 10.78 9.21
N ALA A 54 -3.03 10.80 9.03
CA ALA A 54 -3.75 11.91 8.39
C ALA A 54 -3.46 13.25 9.10
N SER A 55 -3.52 13.24 10.43
CA SER A 55 -3.24 14.42 11.26
C SER A 55 -1.79 14.89 11.15
N LYS A 56 -0.81 13.99 11.33
CA LYS A 56 0.61 14.37 11.40
C LYS A 56 1.25 14.62 10.04
N ALA A 57 0.84 13.87 9.03
CA ALA A 57 1.32 14.03 7.66
C ALA A 57 0.52 15.10 6.89
N ASN A 58 -0.56 15.61 7.47
CA ASN A 58 -1.44 16.65 6.91
C ASN A 58 -1.94 16.26 5.50
N CYS A 59 -2.53 15.08 5.40
CA CYS A 59 -3.08 14.54 4.16
C CYS A 59 -4.50 14.01 4.38
N VAL A 60 -5.30 14.00 3.32
CA VAL A 60 -6.59 13.30 3.31
C VAL A 60 -6.32 11.84 2.93
N ILE A 61 -6.92 10.90 3.66
CA ILE A 61 -6.72 9.47 3.41
C ILE A 61 -8.04 8.83 2.99
N LEU A 62 -8.02 8.08 1.88
CA LEU A 62 -9.08 7.17 1.46
C LEU A 62 -8.61 5.73 1.69
N SER A 63 -9.06 5.10 2.78
CA SER A 63 -8.72 3.71 3.12
C SER A 63 -9.73 2.76 2.48
N VAL A 64 -9.29 1.99 1.49
CA VAL A 64 -10.14 1.09 0.69
C VAL A 64 -10.32 -0.24 1.40
N ASP A 65 -11.56 -0.71 1.47
CA ASP A 65 -11.95 -2.04 1.97
C ASP A 65 -12.16 -2.96 0.76
N TYR A 66 -11.06 -3.54 0.28
CA TYR A 66 -11.03 -4.34 -0.94
C TYR A 66 -11.48 -5.79 -0.68
N HIS A 67 -11.91 -6.49 -1.73
CA HIS A 67 -12.33 -7.88 -1.61
C HIS A 67 -11.18 -8.82 -1.24
N LEU A 68 -11.48 -9.74 -0.33
CA LEU A 68 -10.51 -10.69 0.19
C LEU A 68 -10.56 -12.04 -0.54
N ALA A 69 -9.40 -12.68 -0.56
CA ALA A 69 -9.24 -14.06 -0.96
C ALA A 69 -9.46 -14.99 0.26
N PRO A 70 -9.85 -16.26 0.06
CA PRO A 70 -9.93 -17.00 -1.20
C PRO A 70 -11.22 -16.79 -2.01
N GLU A 71 -12.24 -16.15 -1.44
CA GLU A 71 -13.52 -15.89 -2.10
C GLU A 71 -13.32 -15.09 -3.38
N ASN A 72 -12.40 -14.13 -3.34
CA ASN A 72 -12.02 -13.30 -4.47
C ASN A 72 -10.49 -13.28 -4.62
N ARG A 73 -9.95 -14.32 -5.27
CA ARG A 73 -8.51 -14.41 -5.57
C ARG A 73 -8.02 -13.21 -6.40
N LEU A 74 -6.71 -12.97 -6.35
CA LEU A 74 -6.06 -12.00 -7.22
C LEU A 74 -6.36 -12.33 -8.70
N PRO A 75 -6.70 -11.33 -9.53
CA PRO A 75 -6.43 -9.90 -9.34
C PRO A 75 -7.53 -9.04 -8.68
N MET A 76 -8.59 -9.60 -8.09
CA MET A 76 -9.75 -8.80 -7.64
C MET A 76 -9.37 -7.60 -6.77
N ALA A 77 -8.51 -7.78 -5.78
CA ALA A 77 -8.07 -6.69 -4.89
C ALA A 77 -7.36 -5.55 -5.65
N TYR A 78 -6.69 -5.86 -6.77
CA TYR A 78 -6.08 -4.84 -7.62
C TYR A 78 -7.12 -4.10 -8.45
N ASP A 79 -8.12 -4.82 -8.96
CA ASP A 79 -9.22 -4.24 -9.73
C ASP A 79 -10.05 -3.32 -8.84
N ASP A 80 -10.30 -3.68 -7.58
CA ASP A 80 -10.90 -2.83 -6.56
C ASP A 80 -10.12 -1.55 -6.32
N GLY A 81 -8.78 -1.63 -6.26
CA GLY A 81 -7.93 -0.45 -6.14
C GLY A 81 -8.04 0.47 -7.36
N CYS A 82 -8.03 -0.08 -8.58
CA CYS A 82 -8.28 0.69 -9.80
C CYS A 82 -9.68 1.32 -9.79
N ASN A 83 -10.71 0.57 -9.38
CA ASN A 83 -12.09 1.03 -9.26
C ASN A 83 -12.24 2.17 -8.25
N ALA A 84 -11.53 2.11 -7.11
CA ALA A 84 -11.49 3.19 -6.14
C ALA A 84 -10.93 4.49 -6.74
N LEU A 85 -9.85 4.41 -7.52
CA LEU A 85 -9.27 5.59 -8.17
C LEU A 85 -10.17 6.15 -9.28
N MET A 86 -10.79 5.28 -10.07
CA MET A 86 -11.79 5.71 -11.07
C MET A 86 -12.99 6.37 -10.40
N TRP A 87 -13.43 5.86 -9.25
CA TRP A 87 -14.48 6.46 -8.45
C TRP A 87 -14.08 7.85 -7.95
N VAL A 88 -12.89 8.02 -7.36
CA VAL A 88 -12.38 9.34 -6.95
C VAL A 88 -12.37 10.31 -8.12
N LYS A 89 -11.86 9.89 -9.28
CA LYS A 89 -11.83 10.73 -10.50
C LYS A 89 -13.23 11.17 -10.92
N ARG A 90 -14.21 10.26 -10.89
CA ARG A 90 -15.60 10.54 -11.25
C ARG A 90 -16.25 11.49 -10.25
N GLU A 91 -16.07 11.28 -8.96
CA GLU A 91 -16.63 12.16 -7.92
C GLU A 91 -15.96 13.55 -7.93
N ALA A 92 -14.68 13.64 -8.26
CA ALA A 92 -14.00 14.93 -8.42
C ALA A 92 -14.59 15.76 -9.59
N LEU A 93 -15.04 15.10 -10.67
CA LEU A 93 -15.67 15.76 -11.81
C LEU A 93 -17.16 16.04 -11.62
N ASN A 94 -17.90 15.05 -11.13
CA ASN A 94 -19.36 14.99 -11.21
C ASN A 94 -20.05 14.81 -9.84
N GLY A 95 -19.29 14.82 -8.75
CA GLY A 95 -19.75 14.35 -7.45
C GLY A 95 -20.91 15.14 -6.85
N SER A 96 -21.74 14.43 -6.09
CA SER A 96 -22.81 15.00 -5.27
C SER A 96 -22.26 15.88 -4.13
N CYS A 97 -23.10 16.70 -3.50
CA CYS A 97 -22.71 17.53 -2.36
C CYS A 97 -22.05 16.74 -1.21
N VAL A 98 -22.40 15.46 -1.02
CA VAL A 98 -21.94 14.62 0.10
C VAL A 98 -20.50 14.10 -0.07
N GLN A 99 -19.98 13.96 -1.29
CA GLN A 99 -18.55 13.61 -1.48
C GLN A 99 -17.70 14.86 -1.70
N LYS A 100 -18.31 15.95 -2.18
CA LYS A 100 -17.63 17.22 -2.38
C LYS A 100 -16.98 17.78 -1.12
N TRP A 101 -17.53 17.53 0.09
CA TRP A 101 -17.00 18.15 1.30
C TRP A 101 -15.56 17.75 1.61
N TRP A 102 -15.16 16.49 1.39
CA TRP A 102 -13.78 16.05 1.64
C TRP A 102 -12.90 16.17 0.40
N LEU A 103 -13.48 15.93 -0.78
CA LEU A 103 -12.78 16.08 -2.06
C LEU A 103 -12.35 17.54 -2.30
N SER A 104 -13.10 18.52 -1.82
CA SER A 104 -12.74 19.95 -1.91
C SER A 104 -11.49 20.30 -1.10
N HIS A 105 -11.07 19.46 -0.16
CA HIS A 105 -9.82 19.61 0.58
C HIS A 105 -8.63 18.90 -0.09
N CYS A 106 -8.86 18.14 -1.16
CA CYS A 106 -7.84 17.31 -1.81
C CYS A 106 -7.19 18.02 -3.00
N ASN A 107 -5.87 17.99 -3.07
CA ASN A 107 -5.10 18.34 -4.24
C ASN A 107 -5.01 17.12 -5.17
N MET A 108 -5.84 17.09 -6.21
CA MET A 108 -5.90 15.98 -7.18
C MET A 108 -4.62 15.83 -8.03
N SER A 109 -3.76 16.86 -8.07
CA SER A 109 -2.42 16.78 -8.67
C SER A 109 -1.37 16.20 -7.72
N SER A 110 -1.76 15.81 -6.52
CA SER A 110 -0.90 15.30 -5.45
C SER A 110 -1.48 14.01 -4.87
N LEU A 111 -1.74 13.03 -5.73
CA LEU A 111 -2.21 11.70 -5.36
C LEU A 111 -1.03 10.81 -4.98
N PHE A 112 -1.19 10.03 -3.92
CA PHE A 112 -0.27 8.99 -3.50
C PHE A 112 -1.04 7.69 -3.26
N LEU A 113 -0.41 6.55 -3.57
CA LEU A 113 -0.91 5.24 -3.14
C LEU A 113 -0.06 4.74 -1.99
N ALA A 114 -0.68 4.11 -1.02
CA ALA A 114 0.04 3.49 0.08
C ALA A 114 -0.63 2.21 0.53
N GLY A 115 0.13 1.39 1.23
CA GLY A 115 -0.41 0.27 1.95
C GLY A 115 0.69 -0.43 2.72
N ASP A 116 0.28 -1.37 3.55
CA ASP A 116 1.19 -2.24 4.28
C ASP A 116 1.04 -3.70 3.86
N SER A 117 2.13 -4.46 3.88
CA SER A 117 2.11 -5.89 3.56
C SER A 117 1.43 -6.17 2.22
N ALA A 118 0.36 -6.97 2.20
CA ALA A 118 -0.47 -7.21 1.01
C ALA A 118 -1.06 -5.92 0.41
N GLY A 119 -1.43 -4.95 1.24
CA GLY A 119 -1.88 -3.64 0.80
C GLY A 119 -0.80 -2.85 0.06
N ALA A 120 0.46 -2.97 0.45
CA ALA A 120 1.57 -2.40 -0.30
C ALA A 120 1.73 -3.08 -1.68
N ASN A 121 1.58 -4.40 -1.72
CA ASN A 121 1.56 -5.13 -2.98
C ASN A 121 0.41 -4.64 -3.90
N ILE A 122 -0.78 -4.38 -3.35
CA ILE A 122 -1.90 -3.75 -4.07
C ILE A 122 -1.51 -2.37 -4.58
N ALA A 123 -0.99 -1.49 -3.71
CA ALA A 123 -0.59 -0.14 -4.07
C ALA A 123 0.40 -0.11 -5.25
N TYR A 124 1.41 -0.98 -5.22
CA TYR A 124 2.36 -1.15 -6.32
C TYR A 124 1.66 -1.58 -7.62
N ASN A 125 0.85 -2.63 -7.55
CA ASN A 125 0.17 -3.22 -8.69
C ASN A 125 -0.92 -2.31 -9.31
N VAL A 126 -1.54 -1.45 -8.51
CA VAL A 126 -2.47 -0.42 -9.00
C VAL A 126 -1.68 0.70 -9.68
N ALA A 127 -0.57 1.16 -9.10
CA ALA A 127 0.28 2.21 -9.69
C ALA A 127 0.82 1.83 -11.08
N THR A 128 1.24 0.57 -11.25
CA THR A 128 1.73 0.06 -12.54
C THR A 128 0.61 -0.04 -13.58
N ARG A 129 -0.58 -0.54 -13.20
CA ARG A 129 -1.75 -0.62 -14.08
C ARG A 129 -2.26 0.74 -14.55
N MET A 130 -2.28 1.76 -13.68
CA MET A 130 -2.73 3.11 -14.04
C MET A 130 -1.98 3.69 -15.25
N HIS A 131 -0.69 3.39 -15.38
CA HIS A 131 0.15 3.96 -16.42
C HIS A 131 0.11 3.18 -17.74
N MET A 132 -0.36 1.93 -17.73
CA MET A 132 -0.50 1.12 -18.95
C MET A 132 -1.73 1.51 -19.78
N GLY A 133 -2.75 2.11 -19.17
CA GLY A 133 -4.02 2.45 -19.82
C GLY A 133 -4.21 3.92 -20.22
N SER A 134 -3.25 4.82 -19.96
CA SER A 134 -3.43 6.27 -20.17
C SER A 134 -2.85 6.74 -21.51
N THR A 135 -3.71 6.89 -22.52
CA THR A 135 -3.43 7.51 -23.82
C THR A 135 -3.98 8.93 -23.96
N SER A 136 -4.60 9.50 -22.90
CA SER A 136 -5.23 10.83 -22.96
C SER A 136 -4.41 11.92 -22.24
N ASN A 137 -4.40 13.11 -22.85
CA ASN A 137 -3.34 14.11 -22.74
C ASN A 137 -3.29 14.97 -21.46
N THR A 138 -4.04 14.65 -20.40
CA THR A 138 -3.83 15.21 -19.05
C THR A 138 -4.62 14.40 -18.01
N PRO A 139 -4.00 13.72 -17.05
CA PRO A 139 -4.75 12.99 -16.03
C PRO A 139 -5.22 13.96 -14.93
N LEU A 140 -6.53 14.03 -14.71
CA LEU A 140 -7.16 14.69 -13.56
C LEU A 140 -6.59 14.23 -12.20
N LEU A 141 -6.02 13.03 -12.15
CA LEU A 141 -5.32 12.49 -10.99
C LEU A 141 -3.84 12.29 -11.34
N SER A 142 -2.96 13.09 -10.75
CA SER A 142 -1.52 12.93 -10.94
C SER A 142 -0.93 12.12 -9.79
N LEU A 143 -0.52 10.88 -10.09
CA LEU A 143 0.14 10.02 -9.12
C LEU A 143 1.60 10.48 -8.89
N LYS A 144 1.88 11.04 -7.72
CA LYS A 144 3.18 11.61 -7.34
C LYS A 144 4.11 10.61 -6.68
N GLY A 145 3.56 9.63 -5.98
CA GLY A 145 4.37 8.58 -5.38
C GLY A 145 3.59 7.38 -4.85
N VAL A 146 4.34 6.34 -4.51
CA VAL A 146 3.81 5.12 -3.88
C VAL A 146 4.60 4.82 -2.61
N ILE A 147 3.91 4.57 -1.50
CA ILE A 147 4.52 4.25 -0.20
C ILE A 147 4.21 2.79 0.13
N LEU A 148 5.25 1.97 0.17
CA LEU A 148 5.17 0.53 0.36
C LEU A 148 5.69 0.18 1.75
N ILE A 149 4.77 -0.08 2.68
CA ILE A 149 5.13 -0.45 4.04
C ILE A 149 5.27 -1.97 4.11
N GLN A 150 6.50 -2.46 4.29
CA GLN A 150 6.81 -3.89 4.45
C GLN A 150 6.17 -4.75 3.36
N PRO A 151 6.38 -4.46 2.07
CA PRO A 151 5.56 -5.03 1.01
C PRO A 151 5.59 -6.55 0.97
N PHE A 152 4.41 -7.15 0.81
CA PHE A 152 4.23 -8.60 0.72
C PHE A 152 4.56 -9.07 -0.69
N PHE A 153 5.84 -9.38 -0.89
CA PHE A 153 6.38 -10.09 -2.05
C PHE A 153 6.97 -11.43 -1.59
N GLY A 154 7.13 -12.35 -2.52
CA GLY A 154 7.69 -13.67 -2.26
C GLY A 154 8.33 -14.26 -3.51
N GLY A 155 8.39 -15.59 -3.53
CA GLY A 155 8.97 -16.39 -4.59
C GLY A 155 9.14 -17.82 -4.11
N GLU A 156 9.25 -18.77 -5.04
CA GLU A 156 9.46 -20.17 -4.66
C GLU A 156 10.81 -20.32 -3.93
N GLU A 157 11.86 -19.80 -4.55
CA GLU A 157 13.20 -19.70 -3.97
C GLU A 157 13.22 -18.72 -2.81
N ARG A 158 13.47 -19.22 -1.59
CA ARG A 158 13.45 -18.41 -0.35
C ARG A 158 14.72 -17.58 -0.20
N THR A 159 14.54 -16.35 0.27
CA THR A 159 15.63 -15.48 0.73
C THR A 159 16.27 -15.99 2.03
N PHE A 160 17.39 -15.38 2.41
CA PHE A 160 18.06 -15.72 3.66
C PHE A 160 17.18 -15.41 4.88
N SER A 161 16.56 -14.22 4.94
CA SER A 161 15.64 -13.87 6.04
C SER A 161 14.43 -14.80 6.14
N GLU A 162 13.86 -15.25 5.02
CA GLU A 162 12.75 -16.21 5.05
C GLU A 162 13.15 -17.56 5.66
N LYS A 163 14.40 -18.01 5.45
CA LYS A 163 14.92 -19.29 5.97
C LYS A 163 15.39 -19.20 7.42
N HIS A 164 15.96 -18.06 7.82
CA HIS A 164 16.79 -17.98 9.02
C HIS A 164 16.34 -16.93 10.05
N SER A 165 15.39 -16.04 9.72
CA SER A 165 14.89 -15.08 10.70
C SER A 165 14.17 -15.77 11.85
N LEU A 166 14.41 -15.27 13.07
CA LEU A 166 13.65 -15.67 14.26
C LEU A 166 12.20 -15.23 14.10
N GLN A 167 11.28 -16.15 14.40
CA GLN A 167 9.83 -15.93 14.32
C GLN A 167 9.23 -16.10 15.71
N PRO A 168 9.38 -15.11 16.60
CA PRO A 168 8.82 -15.19 17.95
C PRO A 168 7.29 -15.34 17.90
N PRO A 169 6.65 -15.90 18.94
CA PRO A 169 5.20 -16.18 18.94
C PRO A 169 4.30 -14.98 18.63
N ASN A 170 4.77 -13.76 18.91
CA ASN A 170 4.07 -12.49 18.63
C ASN A 170 4.32 -11.94 17.21
N SER A 171 4.99 -12.71 16.33
CA SER A 171 5.22 -12.32 14.94
C SER A 171 3.91 -12.23 14.20
N ALA A 172 3.64 -11.06 13.60
CA ALA A 172 2.47 -10.84 12.76
C ALA A 172 2.46 -11.73 11.51
N LEU A 173 3.65 -12.11 11.03
CA LEU A 173 3.86 -12.92 9.85
C LEU A 173 4.93 -13.97 10.12
N THR A 174 4.56 -15.23 9.97
CA THR A 174 5.47 -16.37 9.94
C THR A 174 5.57 -16.92 8.51
N LEU A 175 6.56 -17.76 8.25
CA LEU A 175 6.75 -18.37 6.94
C LEU A 175 5.53 -19.21 6.53
N SER A 176 4.99 -20.00 7.47
CA SER A 176 3.81 -20.85 7.23
C SER A 176 2.53 -20.04 6.96
N VAL A 177 2.38 -18.90 7.63
CA VAL A 177 1.28 -17.96 7.40
C VAL A 177 1.44 -17.30 6.03
N SER A 178 2.64 -16.84 5.68
CA SER A 178 2.96 -16.28 4.37
C SER A 178 2.62 -17.25 3.23
N ASP A 179 3.02 -18.52 3.36
CA ASP A 179 2.73 -19.56 2.36
C ASP A 179 1.24 -19.84 2.22
N THR A 180 0.53 -19.81 3.34
CA THR A 180 -0.92 -20.00 3.37
C THR A 180 -1.63 -18.85 2.68
N TYR A 181 -1.25 -17.60 2.97
CA TYR A 181 -1.81 -16.43 2.29
C TYR A 181 -1.56 -16.48 0.79
N TRP A 182 -0.34 -16.78 0.34
CA TRP A 182 -0.08 -16.89 -1.09
C TRP A 182 -0.90 -17.99 -1.78
N ARG A 183 -1.03 -19.17 -1.14
CA ARG A 183 -1.85 -20.28 -1.66
C ARG A 183 -3.34 -19.88 -1.78
N LEU A 184 -3.85 -19.08 -0.86
CA LEU A 184 -5.23 -18.62 -0.87
C LEU A 184 -5.46 -17.45 -1.83
N ALA A 185 -4.49 -16.55 -1.98
CA ALA A 185 -4.62 -15.31 -2.75
C ALA A 185 -4.34 -15.46 -4.24
N LEU A 186 -3.36 -16.28 -4.63
CA LEU A 186 -2.96 -16.41 -6.03
C LEU A 186 -4.06 -17.06 -6.89
N PRO A 187 -4.04 -16.84 -8.22
CA PRO A 187 -4.88 -17.60 -9.15
C PRO A 187 -4.74 -19.12 -8.94
N LEU A 188 -5.81 -19.86 -9.18
CA LEU A 188 -5.78 -21.32 -9.05
C LEU A 188 -4.70 -21.93 -9.98
N GLY A 189 -3.88 -22.82 -9.43
CA GLY A 189 -2.77 -23.46 -10.15
C GLY A 189 -1.50 -22.61 -10.27
N ALA A 190 -1.51 -21.35 -9.83
CA ALA A 190 -0.31 -20.52 -9.81
C ALA A 190 0.64 -20.90 -8.67
N THR A 191 1.94 -20.75 -8.93
CA THR A 191 3.01 -20.88 -7.94
C THR A 191 3.38 -19.50 -7.37
N ARG A 192 4.23 -19.46 -6.34
CA ARG A 192 4.73 -18.20 -5.77
C ARG A 192 5.66 -17.44 -6.71
N ASP A 193 6.07 -18.03 -7.84
CA ASP A 193 6.76 -17.31 -8.91
C ASP A 193 5.82 -16.60 -9.89
N HIS A 194 4.51 -16.66 -9.67
CA HIS A 194 3.57 -15.78 -10.36
C HIS A 194 3.94 -14.30 -10.12
N SER A 195 3.81 -13.47 -11.16
CA SER A 195 4.16 -12.04 -11.16
C SER A 195 3.41 -11.16 -10.15
N TYR A 196 2.46 -11.72 -9.40
CA TYR A 196 1.76 -11.03 -8.30
C TYR A 196 2.51 -11.21 -6.98
N CYS A 197 3.25 -12.31 -6.83
CA CYS A 197 4.04 -12.66 -5.67
C CYS A 197 5.51 -12.35 -5.89
N ASN A 198 6.10 -12.84 -6.99
CA ASN A 198 7.51 -12.67 -7.32
C ASN A 198 7.68 -11.72 -8.51
N LEU A 199 7.97 -10.46 -8.23
CA LEU A 199 8.20 -9.42 -9.25
C LEU A 199 9.50 -9.60 -10.03
N LEU A 200 10.40 -10.46 -9.54
CA LEU A 200 11.72 -10.70 -10.10
C LEU A 200 11.83 -12.07 -10.80
N ALA A 201 10.74 -12.85 -10.83
CA ALA A 201 10.68 -14.11 -11.56
C ALA A 201 10.76 -13.90 -13.08
N ASP A 202 11.26 -14.92 -13.77
CA ASP A 202 11.26 -14.97 -15.23
C ASP A 202 9.84 -14.83 -15.79
N GLY A 203 9.67 -13.99 -16.81
CA GLY A 203 8.37 -13.67 -17.41
C GLY A 203 7.62 -12.52 -16.73
N SER A 204 8.12 -11.99 -15.61
CA SER A 204 7.59 -10.73 -15.04
C SER A 204 7.93 -9.53 -15.92
N VAL A 205 7.07 -8.51 -15.88
CA VAL A 205 7.32 -7.25 -16.59
C VAL A 205 8.61 -6.64 -16.05
N LYS A 206 9.54 -6.30 -16.94
CA LYS A 206 10.82 -5.75 -16.53
C LYS A 206 10.60 -4.40 -15.85
N LEU A 207 11.15 -4.24 -14.64
CA LEU A 207 10.98 -3.02 -13.84
C LEU A 207 11.37 -1.75 -14.60
N ARG A 208 12.38 -1.82 -15.48
CA ARG A 208 12.81 -0.68 -16.31
C ARG A 208 11.70 -0.15 -17.23
N ASP A 209 10.82 -1.03 -17.71
CA ASP A 209 9.74 -0.70 -18.65
C ASP A 209 8.52 -0.13 -17.92
N LEU A 210 8.44 -0.27 -16.59
CA LEU A 210 7.35 0.26 -15.78
C LEU A 210 7.45 1.78 -15.60
N ARG A 211 6.36 2.49 -15.84
CA ARG A 211 6.22 3.88 -15.40
C ARG A 211 5.75 3.89 -13.95
N LEU A 212 6.70 3.95 -13.02
CA LEU A 212 6.44 4.05 -11.59
C LEU A 212 6.88 5.44 -11.10
N PRO A 213 6.05 6.15 -10.32
CA PRO A 213 6.44 7.42 -9.72
C PRO A 213 7.52 7.20 -8.63
N SER A 214 7.87 8.27 -7.90
CA SER A 214 8.75 8.12 -6.73
C SER A 214 8.18 7.05 -5.79
N THR A 215 9.03 6.16 -5.30
CA THR A 215 8.58 5.04 -4.45
C THR A 215 9.32 5.06 -3.13
N MET A 216 8.59 5.02 -2.02
CA MET A 216 9.17 4.81 -0.69
C MET A 216 8.95 3.36 -0.29
N VAL A 217 9.98 2.68 0.21
CA VAL A 217 9.89 1.32 0.75
C VAL A 217 10.31 1.33 2.21
N CYS A 218 9.36 1.05 3.11
CA CYS A 218 9.63 0.91 4.54
C CYS A 218 9.88 -0.56 4.87
N VAL A 219 11.04 -0.87 5.45
CA VAL A 219 11.46 -2.25 5.77
C VAL A 219 11.54 -2.41 7.28
N ALA A 220 11.03 -3.51 7.84
CA ALA A 220 11.30 -3.87 9.23
C ALA A 220 12.51 -4.80 9.33
N GLU A 221 13.42 -4.52 10.27
CA GLU A 221 14.65 -5.27 10.45
C GLU A 221 14.42 -6.73 10.87
N MET A 222 13.37 -7.01 11.65
CA MET A 222 13.07 -8.35 12.17
C MET A 222 12.02 -9.09 11.33
N ASP A 223 11.65 -8.56 10.17
CA ASP A 223 10.67 -9.16 9.27
C ASP A 223 11.27 -10.32 8.48
N ILE A 224 10.52 -11.41 8.29
CA ILE A 224 10.93 -12.51 7.40
C ILE A 224 11.05 -12.02 5.95
N LEU A 225 10.33 -10.96 5.58
CA LEU A 225 10.35 -10.36 4.24
C LEU A 225 11.38 -9.25 4.07
N ARG A 226 12.23 -9.01 5.07
CA ARG A 226 13.25 -7.96 5.02
C ARG A 226 14.09 -8.06 3.74
N ASP A 227 14.64 -9.22 3.45
CA ASP A 227 15.54 -9.39 2.31
C ASP A 227 14.77 -9.23 0.99
N ARG A 228 13.53 -9.72 0.90
CA ARG A 228 12.64 -9.47 -0.27
C ARG A 228 12.44 -7.99 -0.53
N ASN A 229 12.19 -7.21 0.52
CA ASN A 229 11.95 -5.77 0.41
C ASN A 229 13.21 -5.00 -0.01
N LEU A 230 14.37 -5.41 0.50
CA LEU A 230 15.67 -4.85 0.11
C LEU A 230 16.06 -5.23 -1.32
N GLU A 231 15.88 -6.50 -1.71
CA GLU A 231 16.09 -6.98 -3.07
C GLU A 231 15.22 -6.22 -4.07
N PHE A 232 13.92 -6.06 -3.76
CA PHE A 232 13.00 -5.28 -4.57
C PHE A 232 13.43 -3.81 -4.70
N SER A 233 13.80 -3.17 -3.59
CA SER A 233 14.29 -1.78 -3.58
C SER A 233 15.54 -1.62 -4.46
N ASN A 234 16.50 -2.55 -4.31
CA ASN A 234 17.71 -2.57 -5.12
C ASN A 234 17.41 -2.80 -6.61
N ALA A 235 16.43 -3.65 -6.93
CA ALA A 235 16.01 -3.91 -8.30
C ALA A 235 15.36 -2.66 -8.93
N LEU A 236 14.53 -1.92 -8.19
CA LEU A 236 13.98 -0.64 -8.64
C LEU A 236 15.09 0.40 -8.92
N ALA A 237 16.05 0.53 -8.00
CA ALA A 237 17.18 1.46 -8.16
C ALA A 237 18.02 1.10 -9.40
N LYS A 238 18.38 -0.18 -9.57
CA LYS A 238 19.11 -0.68 -10.76
C LYS A 238 18.34 -0.47 -12.06
N ALA A 239 17.00 -0.48 -12.01
CA ALA A 239 16.14 -0.17 -13.13
C ALA A 239 15.95 1.35 -13.40
N GLY A 240 16.69 2.21 -12.68
CA GLY A 240 16.65 3.66 -12.85
C GLY A 240 15.43 4.35 -12.24
N LYS A 241 14.71 3.68 -11.31
CA LYS A 241 13.56 4.28 -10.62
C LYS A 241 14.01 5.07 -9.40
N ARG A 242 13.29 6.14 -9.07
CA ARG A 242 13.49 6.87 -7.82
C ARG A 242 12.88 6.08 -6.67
N VAL A 243 13.74 5.55 -5.81
CA VAL A 243 13.34 4.76 -4.64
C VAL A 243 14.01 5.29 -3.38
N GLU A 244 13.22 5.53 -2.34
CA GLU A 244 13.67 5.85 -0.98
C GLU A 244 13.44 4.63 -0.10
N THR A 245 14.51 4.02 0.42
CA THR A 245 14.41 2.84 1.29
C THR A 245 14.74 3.21 2.73
N VAL A 246 13.83 2.91 3.65
CA VAL A 246 14.00 3.20 5.08
C VAL A 246 13.86 1.91 5.89
N VAL A 247 14.88 1.57 6.68
CA VAL A 247 14.88 0.38 7.54
C VAL A 247 14.61 0.76 9.00
N TYR A 248 13.56 0.18 9.59
CA TYR A 248 13.16 0.39 10.98
C TYR A 248 13.73 -0.73 11.86
N LYS A 249 14.63 -0.37 12.76
CA LYS A 249 15.35 -1.30 13.64
C LYS A 249 14.53 -1.76 14.85
N GLY A 250 14.73 -3.02 15.24
CA GLY A 250 14.15 -3.65 16.44
C GLY A 250 12.64 -3.85 16.39
N VAL A 251 12.07 -3.91 15.19
CA VAL A 251 10.64 -4.14 14.94
C VAL A 251 10.46 -5.13 13.80
N GLY A 252 9.37 -5.89 13.83
CA GLY A 252 9.00 -6.87 12.80
C GLY A 252 7.82 -6.42 11.94
N HIS A 253 7.25 -7.38 11.20
CA HIS A 253 6.13 -7.15 10.29
C HIS A 253 4.92 -6.50 11.00
N ALA A 254 4.26 -5.56 10.32
CA ALA A 254 3.08 -4.81 10.78
C ALA A 254 3.20 -4.09 12.14
N PHE A 255 4.43 -3.78 12.59
CA PHE A 255 4.67 -3.17 13.91
C PHE A 255 3.89 -1.86 14.16
N HIS A 256 3.55 -1.15 13.09
CA HIS A 256 2.95 0.19 13.14
C HIS A 256 1.45 0.17 13.45
N VAL A 257 0.78 -0.95 13.19
CA VAL A 257 -0.64 -1.18 13.49
C VAL A 257 -0.85 -2.17 14.63
N LEU A 258 0.09 -3.10 14.87
CA LEU A 258 -0.07 -4.14 15.90
C LEU A 258 0.60 -3.80 17.24
N HIS A 259 1.54 -2.86 17.27
CA HIS A 259 2.26 -2.45 18.48
C HIS A 259 2.86 -3.62 19.29
N ASN A 260 3.28 -4.67 18.60
CA ASN A 260 3.75 -5.94 19.18
C ASN A 260 5.23 -5.96 19.60
N TYR A 261 5.96 -4.87 19.41
CA TYR A 261 7.37 -4.74 19.79
C TYR A 261 7.57 -3.53 20.71
N GLN A 262 8.57 -3.61 21.60
CA GLN A 262 8.91 -2.52 22.52
C GLN A 262 9.17 -1.19 21.79
N LEU A 263 9.79 -1.25 20.62
CA LEU A 263 10.12 -0.07 19.82
C LEU A 263 9.02 0.33 18.81
N SER A 264 7.89 -0.38 18.76
CA SER A 264 6.82 -0.13 17.79
C SER A 264 6.38 1.32 17.81
N HIS A 265 6.07 1.89 18.98
CA HIS A 265 5.56 3.25 19.07
C HIS A 265 6.55 4.28 18.52
N SER A 266 7.82 4.24 18.96
CA SER A 266 8.86 5.15 18.45
C SER A 266 9.07 5.00 16.95
N ARG A 267 9.12 3.76 16.44
CA ARG A 267 9.32 3.50 15.01
C ARG A 267 8.14 3.93 14.17
N THR A 268 6.92 3.90 14.72
CA THR A 268 5.73 4.44 14.05
C THR A 268 5.82 5.95 13.91
N GLN A 269 6.33 6.66 14.93
CA GLN A 269 6.53 8.12 14.85
C GLN A 269 7.60 8.50 13.82
N ASP A 270 8.71 7.75 13.79
CA ASP A 270 9.74 7.90 12.76
C ASP A 270 9.13 7.68 11.36
N MET A 271 8.34 6.61 11.20
CA MET A 271 7.68 6.27 9.93
C MET A 271 6.72 7.35 9.45
N ILE A 272 5.85 7.85 10.32
CA ILE A 272 4.93 8.94 10.00
C ILE A 272 5.72 10.19 9.58
N SER A 273 6.86 10.48 10.22
CA SER A 273 7.70 11.62 9.88
C SER A 273 8.34 11.47 8.49
N HIS A 274 8.84 10.28 8.15
CA HIS A 274 9.38 10.02 6.81
C HIS A 274 8.28 10.07 5.74
N ILE A 275 7.11 9.49 6.00
CA ILE A 275 5.95 9.57 5.09
C ILE A 275 5.56 11.03 4.86
N ARG A 276 5.46 11.84 5.92
CA ARG A 276 5.18 13.27 5.80
C ARG A 276 6.19 13.96 4.90
N ASN A 277 7.48 13.70 5.08
CA ASN A 277 8.51 14.31 4.24
C ASN A 277 8.34 13.90 2.78
N PHE A 278 8.10 12.61 2.52
CA PHE A 278 7.87 12.06 1.18
C PHE A 278 6.65 12.68 0.48
N LEU A 279 5.56 12.93 1.21
CA LEU A 279 4.34 13.58 0.67
C LEU A 279 4.56 15.06 0.29
N ASN A 280 5.61 15.69 0.81
CA ASN A 280 5.92 17.12 0.59
C ASN A 280 7.08 17.35 -0.39
N GLN A 281 7.62 16.30 -1.02
CA GLN A 281 8.67 16.39 -2.05
C GLN A 281 8.13 16.90 -3.40
#